data_AF-A0A8J9WYI7-F1
#
_entry.id   AF-A0A8J9WYI7-F1
#
_cell.length_a   1.000
_cell.length_b   1.000
_cell.length_c   1.000
_cell.angle_alpha   90.00
_cell.angle_beta   90.00
_cell.angle_gamma   90.00
#
_symmetry.space_group_name_H-M   'P 1'
#
loop_
_entity.id
_entity.type
_entity.pdbx_description
1 polymer ?
#
loop_
_entity_poly.entity_id
_entity_poly.type
_entity_poly.pdbx_seq_one_letter_code
_entity_poly.pdbx_strand_id
1 'polypeptide(L)'
;ILVAAACAGVSLATSTADSSSSTTLTPRSSGTLVLAFGSSIRIGTVNAALRLIASLAPASGLLGESDTDQAKVDGWLSFLWSSVDLPLQVLVQDPQSQAALKDLFDVLVNIDALMLRQTFLVGHSPTLADIRLA
;
A
#
# COMPACT_ATOMS: atom_id res chain seq x y z
N ILE A 1 2.79 -3.94 3.92
CA ILE A 1 2.10 -5.27 4.00
C ILE A 1 2.40 -5.98 5.32
N LEU A 2 3.67 -6.20 5.69
CA LEU A 2 4.02 -6.86 6.96
C LEU A 2 3.51 -6.11 8.20
N VAL A 3 3.61 -4.78 8.20
CA VAL A 3 3.08 -3.93 9.27
C VAL A 3 1.56 -4.06 9.37
N ALA A 4 0.84 -4.01 8.25
CA ALA A 4 -0.61 -4.21 8.24
C ALA A 4 -1.03 -5.59 8.78
N ALA A 5 -0.27 -6.64 8.45
CA ALA A 5 -0.54 -7.98 8.97
C ALA A 5 -0.22 -8.12 10.47
N ALA A 6 0.85 -7.48 10.94
CA ALA A 6 1.16 -7.40 12.36
C ALA A 6 0.07 -6.66 13.15
N CYS A 7 -0.43 -5.53 12.63
CA CYS A 7 -1.55 -4.79 13.22
C CYS A 7 -2.87 -5.58 13.17
N ALA A 8 -3.06 -6.40 12.13
CA ALA A 8 -4.23 -7.28 12.00
C ALA A 8 -4.12 -8.58 12.83
N GLY A 9 -2.97 -8.85 13.48
CA GLY A 9 -2.72 -10.10 14.20
C GLY A 9 -2.61 -11.34 13.30
N VAL A 10 -2.32 -11.15 12.01
CA VAL A 10 -2.22 -12.22 11.01
C VAL A 10 -0.77 -12.66 10.86
N SER A 11 -0.48 -13.93 11.17
CA SER A 11 0.83 -14.54 10.93
C SER A 11 1.07 -14.78 9.44
N LEU A 12 2.00 -14.03 8.85
CA LEU A 12 2.45 -14.21 7.47
C LEU A 12 3.72 -15.05 7.42
N ALA A 13 3.71 -16.11 6.61
CA ALA A 13 4.93 -16.80 6.19
C ALA A 13 5.52 -16.05 4.98
N THR A 14 6.67 -15.39 5.17
CA THR A 14 7.39 -14.74 4.07
C THR A 14 8.23 -15.76 3.32
N SER A 15 7.94 -15.99 2.04
CA SER A 15 8.83 -16.72 1.15
C SER A 15 9.40 -15.74 0.13
N THR A 16 10.72 -15.54 0.17
CA THR A 16 11.44 -14.77 -0.86
C THR A 16 11.55 -15.66 -2.09
N ALA A 17 10.64 -15.46 -3.04
CA ALA A 17 10.76 -16.12 -4.33
C ALA A 17 11.87 -15.44 -5.12
N ASP A 18 13.08 -16.00 -5.04
CA ASP A 18 14.17 -15.71 -5.96
C ASP A 18 13.67 -15.94 -7.39
N SER A 19 14.08 -15.05 -8.28
CA SER A 19 13.52 -14.78 -9.60
C SER A 19 13.77 -15.88 -10.66
N SER A 20 13.60 -17.17 -10.34
CA SER A 20 13.99 -18.26 -11.24
C SER A 20 12.96 -19.36 -11.49
N SER A 21 11.79 -19.42 -10.82
CA SER A 21 10.82 -20.49 -11.16
C SER A 21 9.39 -20.27 -10.67
N SER A 22 8.59 -19.55 -11.45
CA SER A 22 7.14 -19.86 -11.50
C SER A 22 6.49 -19.28 -12.74
N THR A 23 6.29 -20.15 -13.72
CA THR A 23 5.44 -19.98 -14.90
C THR A 23 3.99 -20.08 -14.47
N THR A 24 3.40 -18.97 -14.06
CA THR A 24 1.95 -18.81 -14.08
C THR A 24 1.67 -17.44 -14.69
N LEU A 25 1.04 -17.47 -15.86
CA LEU A 25 0.75 -16.33 -16.72
C LEU A 25 -0.17 -15.35 -15.99
N THR A 26 0.42 -14.46 -15.22
CA THR A 26 -0.15 -13.18 -14.82
C THR A 26 0.67 -12.11 -15.55
N PRO A 27 0.06 -11.01 -16.03
CA PRO A 27 0.82 -9.92 -16.66
C PRO A 27 1.76 -9.33 -15.60
N ARG A 28 3.01 -9.81 -15.63
CA ARG A 28 3.98 -9.71 -14.54
C ARG A 28 4.96 -8.60 -14.89
N SER A 29 4.91 -7.49 -14.15
CA SER A 29 6.11 -6.66 -14.00
C SER A 29 7.03 -7.36 -12.99
N SER A 30 8.26 -7.62 -13.41
CA SER A 30 9.30 -8.19 -12.54
C SER A 30 9.47 -7.32 -11.29
N GLY A 31 9.22 -7.89 -10.10
CA GLY A 31 9.36 -7.20 -8.82
C GLY A 31 8.08 -7.07 -7.98
N THR A 32 6.93 -7.56 -8.47
CA THR A 32 5.66 -7.41 -7.76
C THR A 32 5.52 -8.38 -6.58
N LEU A 33 5.29 -7.85 -5.37
CA LEU A 33 4.95 -8.62 -4.17
C LEU A 33 3.58 -9.30 -4.34
N VAL A 34 3.54 -10.63 -4.22
CA VAL A 34 2.29 -11.40 -4.33
C VAL A 34 1.92 -11.96 -2.97
N LEU A 35 0.69 -11.68 -2.55
CA LEU A 35 0.08 -12.27 -1.35
C LEU A 35 -0.68 -13.52 -1.74
N ALA A 36 -0.28 -14.67 -1.18
CA ALA A 36 -0.98 -15.93 -1.35
C ALA A 36 -1.86 -16.20 -0.12
N PHE A 37 -3.16 -16.40 -0.34
CA PHE A 37 -4.12 -16.77 0.68
C PHE A 37 -4.73 -18.15 0.34
N GLY A 38 -4.45 -19.15 1.17
CA GLY A 38 -4.81 -20.54 0.90
C GLY A 38 -4.11 -21.12 -0.33
N SER A 39 -4.70 -22.15 -0.95
CA SER A 39 -4.14 -22.84 -2.12
C SER A 39 -4.49 -22.21 -3.47
N SER A 40 -5.41 -21.23 -3.52
CA SER A 40 -5.96 -20.72 -4.79
C SER A 40 -5.94 -19.20 -4.97
N ILE A 41 -5.84 -18.38 -3.92
CA ILE A 41 -5.92 -16.93 -4.08
C ILE A 41 -4.51 -16.34 -4.11
N ARG A 42 -4.15 -15.72 -5.24
CA ARG A 42 -2.91 -14.98 -5.43
C ARG A 42 -3.24 -13.54 -5.77
N ILE A 43 -2.89 -12.62 -4.88
CA ILE A 43 -3.13 -11.19 -5.03
C ILE A 43 -1.81 -10.52 -5.40
N GLY A 44 -1.73 -9.98 -6.61
CA GLY A 44 -0.54 -9.29 -7.11
C GLY A 44 -0.50 -7.80 -6.81
N THR A 45 -1.57 -7.17 -6.33
CA THR A 45 -1.57 -5.72 -6.08
C THR A 45 -1.51 -5.42 -4.59
N VAL A 46 -0.62 -4.50 -4.19
CA VAL A 46 -0.42 -4.09 -2.80
C VAL A 46 -1.73 -3.59 -2.17
N ASN A 47 -2.54 -2.84 -2.93
CA ASN A 47 -3.83 -2.32 -2.46
C ASN A 47 -4.81 -3.45 -2.12
N ALA A 48 -4.96 -4.44 -3.02
CA ALA A 48 -5.87 -5.56 -2.78
C ALA A 48 -5.36 -6.47 -1.66
N ALA A 49 -4.04 -6.61 -1.53
CA ALA A 49 -3.38 -7.30 -0.44
C ALA A 49 -3.70 -6.67 0.93
N LEU A 50 -3.55 -5.34 1.03
CA LEU A 50 -3.86 -4.59 2.24
C LEU A 50 -5.36 -4.67 2.59
N ARG A 51 -6.24 -4.55 1.59
CA ARG A 51 -7.69 -4.73 1.78
C ARG A 51 -8.04 -6.13 2.26
N LEU A 52 -7.41 -7.17 1.70
CA LEU A 52 -7.62 -8.54 2.15
C LEU A 52 -7.21 -8.70 3.61
N ILE A 53 -6.02 -8.22 3.98
CA ILE A 53 -5.53 -8.29 5.37
C ILE A 53 -6.48 -7.56 6.32
N ALA A 54 -6.95 -6.37 5.95
CA ALA A 54 -7.89 -5.64 6.79
C ALA A 54 -9.28 -6.31 6.86
N SER A 55 -9.74 -6.96 5.78
CA SER A 55 -10.98 -7.75 5.81
C SER A 55 -10.90 -9.00 6.68
N LEU A 56 -9.69 -9.53 6.91
CA LEU A 56 -9.47 -10.66 7.82
C LEU A 56 -9.50 -10.23 9.29
N ALA A 57 -9.32 -8.95 9.59
CA ALA A 57 -9.35 -8.39 10.93
C ALA A 57 -10.25 -7.15 10.99
N PRO A 58 -11.58 -7.25 10.78
CA PRO A 58 -12.47 -6.10 10.78
C PRO A 58 -12.51 -5.35 12.13
N ALA A 59 -12.24 -6.06 13.23
CA ALA A 59 -12.14 -5.47 14.57
C ALA A 59 -10.95 -4.50 14.75
N SER A 60 -9.99 -4.50 13.82
CA SER A 60 -8.83 -3.60 13.86
C SER A 60 -9.13 -2.18 13.40
N GLY A 61 -10.31 -1.92 12.81
CA GLY A 61 -10.69 -0.59 12.32
C GLY A 61 -9.85 -0.06 11.15
N LEU A 62 -8.98 -0.90 10.57
CA LEU A 62 -7.98 -0.50 9.56
C LEU A 62 -8.57 0.07 8.26
N LEU A 63 -9.80 -0.32 7.91
CA LEU A 63 -10.53 0.23 6.76
C LEU A 63 -11.30 1.51 7.10
N GLY A 64 -11.45 1.86 8.38
CA GLY A 64 -12.36 2.91 8.84
C GLY A 64 -13.68 2.35 9.36
N GLU A 65 -14.27 3.05 10.33
CA GLU A 65 -15.48 2.62 11.05
C GLU A 65 -16.78 2.91 10.29
N SER A 66 -16.74 3.85 9.35
CA SER A 66 -17.89 4.26 8.52
C SER A 66 -17.60 4.05 7.03
N ASP A 67 -18.65 3.87 6.22
CA ASP A 67 -18.52 3.77 4.76
C ASP A 67 -17.82 5.00 4.15
N THR A 68 -18.05 6.17 4.74
CA THR A 68 -17.36 7.41 4.33
C THR A 68 -15.87 7.38 4.62
N ASP A 69 -15.45 6.77 5.74
CA ASP A 69 -14.03 6.66 6.07
C ASP A 69 -13.35 5.57 5.25
N GLN A 70 -14.06 4.48 4.94
CA GLN A 70 -13.60 3.47 3.98
C GLN A 70 -13.34 4.06 2.60
N ALA A 71 -14.25 4.92 2.11
CA ALA A 71 -14.05 5.62 0.84
C ALA A 71 -12.83 6.57 0.89
N LYS A 72 -12.58 7.25 2.01
CA LYS A 72 -11.38 8.09 2.20
C LYS A 72 -10.10 7.26 2.23
N VAL A 73 -10.08 6.15 2.96
CA VAL A 73 -8.94 5.21 2.99
C VAL A 73 -8.62 4.75 1.57
N ASP A 74 -9.64 4.35 0.81
CA ASP A 74 -9.47 3.91 -0.57
C ASP A 74 -8.97 5.01 -1.50
N GLY A 75 -9.47 6.23 -1.33
CA GLY A 75 -8.97 7.41 -2.03
C GLY A 75 -7.48 7.65 -1.76
N TRP A 76 -7.07 7.62 -0.49
CA TRP A 76 -5.67 7.75 -0.09
C TRP A 76 -4.80 6.61 -0.63
N LEU A 77 -5.26 5.36 -0.60
CA LEU A 77 -4.52 4.21 -1.15
C LEU A 77 -4.31 4.34 -2.67
N SER A 78 -5.29 4.88 -3.39
CA SER A 78 -5.15 5.16 -4.82
C SER A 78 -4.22 6.34 -5.07
N PHE A 79 -4.33 7.42 -4.29
CA PHE A 79 -3.47 8.59 -4.38
C PHE A 79 -2.00 8.25 -4.12
N LEU A 80 -1.70 7.53 -3.04
CA LEU A 80 -0.32 7.10 -2.72
C LEU A 80 0.25 6.21 -3.83
N TRP A 81 -0.55 5.33 -4.44
CA TRP A 81 -0.11 4.56 -5.59
C TRP A 81 0.25 5.44 -6.79
N SER A 82 -0.62 6.38 -7.17
CA SER A 82 -0.39 7.22 -8.36
C SER A 82 0.68 8.28 -8.15
N SER A 83 0.81 8.79 -6.93
CA SER A 83 1.57 10.01 -6.64
C SER A 83 2.87 9.75 -5.89
N VAL A 84 3.04 8.55 -5.32
CA VAL A 84 4.28 8.14 -4.64
C VAL A 84 4.88 6.92 -5.31
N ASP A 85 4.11 5.84 -5.46
CA ASP A 85 4.65 4.57 -5.99
C ASP A 85 5.10 4.69 -7.46
N LEU A 86 4.37 5.43 -8.29
CA LEU A 86 4.75 5.66 -9.70
C LEU A 86 6.05 6.49 -9.84
N PRO A 87 6.19 7.68 -9.22
CA PRO A 87 7.45 8.41 -9.23
C PRO A 87 8.62 7.61 -8.68
N LEU A 88 8.42 6.82 -7.61
CA LEU A 88 9.47 5.95 -7.07
C LEU A 88 9.90 4.87 -8.07
N GLN A 89 8.97 4.24 -8.78
CA GLN A 89 9.30 3.28 -9.83
C GLN A 89 10.12 3.92 -10.95
N VAL A 90 9.79 5.15 -11.33
CA VAL A 90 10.56 5.94 -12.31
C VAL A 90 11.95 6.23 -11.76
N LEU A 91 12.09 6.63 -10.49
CA LEU A 91 13.39 6.92 -9.87
C LEU A 91 14.27 5.69 -9.69
N VAL A 92 13.69 4.51 -9.51
CA VAL A 92 14.44 3.25 -9.49
C VAL A 92 15.05 2.93 -10.87
N GLN A 93 14.37 3.29 -11.95
CA GLN A 93 14.86 3.08 -13.32
C GLN A 93 15.77 4.22 -13.80
N ASP A 94 15.44 5.46 -13.44
CA ASP A 94 16.17 6.68 -13.74
C ASP A 94 16.30 7.56 -12.48
N PRO A 95 17.36 7.37 -11.69
CA PRO A 95 17.57 8.12 -10.44
C PRO A 95 17.83 9.62 -10.64
N GLN A 96 18.13 10.05 -11.87
CA GLN A 96 18.45 11.44 -12.20
C GLN A 96 17.22 12.21 -12.72
N SER A 97 16.06 11.56 -12.81
CA SER A 97 14.83 12.21 -13.28
C SER A 97 14.38 13.31 -12.32
N GLN A 98 14.70 14.55 -12.67
CA GLN A 98 14.32 15.73 -11.90
C GLN A 98 12.79 15.92 -11.84
N ALA A 99 12.06 15.49 -12.88
CA ALA A 99 10.61 15.53 -12.89
C ALA A 99 10.02 14.60 -11.83
N ALA A 100 10.47 13.34 -11.78
CA ALA A 100 9.98 12.39 -10.78
C ALA A 100 10.38 12.77 -9.35
N LEU A 101 11.58 13.32 -9.15
CA LEU A 101 11.98 13.87 -7.85
C LEU A 101 11.09 15.04 -7.44
N LYS A 102 10.85 15.99 -8.34
CA LYS A 102 10.00 17.15 -8.06
C LYS A 102 8.58 16.73 -7.72
N ASP A 103 7.98 15.87 -8.53
CA ASP A 103 6.60 15.38 -8.32
C ASP A 103 6.49 14.67 -6.96
N LEU A 104 7.48 13.85 -6.60
CA LEU A 104 7.52 13.18 -5.30
C LEU A 104 7.65 14.19 -4.14
N PHE A 105 8.53 15.19 -4.26
CA PHE A 105 8.69 16.23 -3.25
C PHE A 105 7.43 17.08 -3.09
N ASP A 106 6.79 17.50 -4.18
CA ASP A 106 5.55 18.28 -4.16
C ASP A 106 4.43 17.49 -3.47
N VAL A 107 4.34 16.19 -3.71
CA VAL A 107 3.38 15.29 -3.04
C VAL A 107 3.69 15.17 -1.55
N LEU A 108 4.95 14.97 -1.17
CA LEU A 108 5.36 14.87 0.24
C LEU A 108 5.09 16.16 1.01
N VAL A 109 5.34 17.33 0.40
CA VAL A 109 5.02 18.64 1.00
C VAL A 109 3.51 18.79 1.23
N ASN A 110 2.68 18.34 0.28
CA ASN A 110 1.23 18.38 0.44
C ASN A 110 0.74 17.44 1.56
N ILE A 111 1.34 16.26 1.69
CA ILE A 111 1.03 15.31 2.77
C ILE A 111 1.46 15.89 4.12
N ASP A 112 2.66 16.48 4.21
CA ASP A 112 3.16 17.10 5.43
C ASP A 112 2.28 18.29 5.88
N ALA A 113 1.87 19.14 4.93
CA ALA A 113 0.92 20.22 5.20
C ALA A 113 -0.45 19.72 5.69
N LEU A 114 -0.88 18.53 5.25
CA LEU A 114 -2.11 17.89 5.71
C LEU A 114 -1.94 17.27 7.11
N MET A 115 -0.78 16.66 7.39
CA MET A 115 -0.42 16.14 8.71
C MET A 115 -0.30 17.23 9.78
N LEU A 116 0.03 18.47 9.40
CA LEU A 116 -0.02 19.61 10.33
C LEU A 116 -1.44 19.94 10.80
N ARG A 117 -2.47 19.54 10.05
CA ARG A 117 -3.88 19.82 10.37
C ARG A 117 -4.60 18.62 10.99
N GLN A 118 -4.11 17.40 10.77
CA GLN A 118 -4.77 16.17 11.18
C GLN A 118 -3.73 15.19 11.71
N THR A 119 -4.04 14.52 12.83
CA THR A 119 -3.13 13.52 13.44
C THR A 119 -3.03 12.23 12.62
N PHE A 120 -4.00 11.95 11.75
CA PHE A 120 -4.06 10.77 10.87
C PHE A 120 -4.65 11.17 9.51
N LEU A 121 -4.34 10.44 8.45
CA LEU A 121 -4.82 10.73 7.08
C LEU A 121 -6.35 10.68 6.93
N VAL A 122 -7.02 9.91 7.79
CA VAL A 122 -8.49 9.80 7.86
C VAL A 122 -9.04 10.49 9.12
N GLY A 123 -8.16 11.10 9.91
CA GLY A 123 -8.48 12.03 10.99
C GLY A 123 -8.69 11.43 12.39
N HIS A 124 -9.28 10.24 12.51
CA HIS A 124 -9.79 9.76 13.81
C HIS A 124 -9.03 8.55 14.39
N SER A 125 -8.46 7.70 13.55
CA SER A 125 -7.75 6.49 13.96
C SER A 125 -6.65 6.12 12.93
N PRO A 126 -5.63 5.36 13.33
CA PRO A 126 -4.63 4.85 12.39
C PRO A 126 -5.28 3.86 11.41
N THR A 127 -5.21 4.18 10.12
CA THR A 127 -5.82 3.39 9.05
C THR A 127 -4.77 2.75 8.14
N LEU A 128 -5.23 1.93 7.18
CA LEU A 128 -4.36 1.42 6.11
C LEU A 128 -3.62 2.52 5.34
N ALA A 129 -4.19 3.72 5.25
CA ALA A 129 -3.54 4.84 4.57
C ALA A 129 -2.26 5.26 5.30
N ASP A 130 -2.33 5.35 6.63
CA ASP A 130 -1.18 5.72 7.48
C ASP A 130 -0.11 4.63 7.45
N ILE A 131 -0.52 3.36 7.52
CA ILE A 131 0.40 2.20 7.42
C ILE A 131 1.07 2.10 6.06
N ARG A 132 0.44 2.62 5.01
CA ARG A 132 1.03 2.62 3.67
C ARG A 132 2.03 3.75 3.47
N LEU A 133 1.78 4.89 4.10
CA LEU A 133 2.70 6.02 4.03
C LEU A 133 4.00 5.74 4.82
N ALA A 134 3.90 4.99 5.92
CA ALA A 134 5.03 4.54 6.75
C ALA A 134 5.86 3.43 6.08
#